data_AF-Q92WE6-F1
#
_entry.id   AF-Q92WE6-F1
#
_cell.length_a   1.000
_cell.length_b   1.000
_cell.length_c   1.000
_cell.angle_alpha   90.00
_cell.angle_beta   90.00
_cell.angle_gamma   90.00
#
_symmetry.space_group_name_H-M   'P 1'
#
loop_
_entity.id
_entity.type
_entity.pdbx_description
1 polymer ?
#
loop_
_entity_poly.entity_id
_entity_poly.type
_entity_poly.pdbx_seq_one_letter_code
_entity_poly.pdbx_strand_id
1 'polypeptide(L)'
;MTEYSKEVINDLVNGTLPWPQTRRIMSAYKDHDRFFKYLAVLQDRVAWSDPILLPVGDRLFICDSAEGRVARCECGYSFGDYRRNWKLNAVINVRDTEESLREIYPNSDIPDPRWMEIREFFCPECAHLHEVEAAAPGYPIVHDFEPDLEGFYRDWLGKPLKDLS
;
A
#
# COMPACT_ATOMS: atom_id res chain seq x y z
N MET A 1 -26.93 11.82 -2.04
CA MET A 1 -25.45 11.87 -2.16
C MET A 1 -25.04 10.97 -3.32
N THR A 2 -23.89 11.21 -3.95
CA THR A 2 -23.42 10.32 -5.01
C THR A 2 -23.04 8.98 -4.37
N GLU A 3 -23.48 7.87 -4.95
CA GLU A 3 -23.10 6.52 -4.53
C GLU A 3 -22.74 5.71 -5.78
N TYR A 4 -21.74 4.83 -5.64
CA TYR A 4 -21.29 3.93 -6.70
C TYR A 4 -21.44 2.49 -6.23
N SER A 5 -21.73 1.57 -7.14
CA SER A 5 -21.84 0.15 -6.80
C SER A 5 -20.47 -0.46 -6.54
N LYS A 6 -20.42 -1.64 -5.88
CA LYS A 6 -19.16 -2.36 -5.62
C LYS A 6 -18.44 -2.69 -6.94
N GLU A 7 -19.19 -2.98 -8.00
CA GLU A 7 -18.68 -3.30 -9.34
C GLU A 7 -17.96 -2.08 -9.95
N VAL A 8 -18.55 -0.89 -9.85
CA VAL A 8 -17.90 0.35 -10.31
C VAL A 8 -16.61 0.62 -9.54
N ILE A 9 -16.59 0.37 -8.22
CA ILE A 9 -15.36 0.50 -7.43
C ILE A 9 -14.34 -0.56 -7.85
N ASN A 10 -14.76 -1.80 -8.12
CA ASN A 10 -13.87 -2.84 -8.61
C ASN A 10 -13.23 -2.48 -9.96
N ASP A 11 -14.02 -1.96 -10.90
CA ASP A 11 -13.51 -1.49 -12.20
C ASP A 11 -12.54 -0.31 -12.04
N LEU A 12 -12.80 0.58 -11.07
CA LEU A 12 -11.87 1.66 -10.73
C LEU A 12 -10.54 1.12 -10.21
N VAL A 13 -10.57 0.17 -9.27
CA VAL A 13 -9.37 -0.46 -8.69
C VAL A 13 -8.59 -1.24 -9.75
N ASN A 14 -9.28 -1.85 -10.73
CA ASN A 14 -8.63 -2.56 -11.84
C ASN A 14 -8.14 -1.65 -12.97
N GLY A 15 -8.41 -0.33 -12.90
CA GLY A 15 -8.08 0.59 -13.99
C GLY A 15 -8.87 0.35 -15.28
N THR A 16 -9.99 -0.38 -15.21
CA THR A 16 -10.84 -0.73 -16.37
C THR A 16 -12.06 0.19 -16.49
N LEU A 17 -12.30 1.06 -15.51
CA LEU A 17 -13.44 1.98 -15.53
C LEU A 17 -13.33 2.99 -16.68
N PRO A 18 -14.34 3.10 -17.57
CA PRO A 18 -14.35 4.07 -18.66
C PRO A 18 -14.11 5.52 -18.20
N TRP A 19 -13.31 6.26 -18.97
CA TRP A 19 -12.94 7.64 -18.67
C TRP A 19 -14.12 8.55 -18.28
N PRO A 20 -15.29 8.55 -18.97
CA PRO A 20 -16.41 9.39 -18.57
C PRO A 20 -16.91 9.11 -17.14
N GLN A 21 -16.86 7.85 -16.69
CA GLN A 21 -17.25 7.46 -15.33
C GLN A 21 -16.17 7.83 -14.31
N THR A 22 -14.90 7.58 -14.63
CA THR A 22 -13.76 8.00 -13.79
C THR A 22 -13.76 9.51 -13.56
N ARG A 23 -13.92 10.31 -14.63
CA ARG A 23 -14.03 11.77 -14.55
C ARG A 23 -15.18 12.21 -13.65
N ARG A 24 -16.33 11.51 -13.70
CA ARG A 24 -17.48 11.81 -12.84
C ARG A 24 -17.15 11.60 -11.35
N ILE A 25 -16.42 10.53 -11.00
CA ILE A 25 -15.94 10.28 -9.62
C ILE A 25 -14.97 11.39 -9.17
N MET A 26 -14.10 11.85 -10.07
CA MET A 26 -13.14 12.92 -9.76
C MET A 26 -13.84 14.26 -9.47
N SER A 27 -14.84 14.63 -10.27
CA SER A 27 -15.48 15.95 -10.21
C SER A 27 -16.71 16.04 -9.28
N ALA A 28 -17.24 14.92 -8.80
CA ALA A 28 -18.39 14.89 -7.89
C ALA A 28 -17.97 14.94 -6.41
N TYR A 29 -18.92 15.26 -5.53
CA TYR A 29 -18.79 15.01 -4.10
C TYR A 29 -18.53 13.52 -3.85
N LYS A 30 -17.68 13.23 -2.86
CA LYS A 30 -17.28 11.87 -2.51
C LYS A 30 -18.44 11.13 -1.85
N ASP A 31 -18.56 9.86 -2.19
CA ASP A 31 -19.46 8.89 -1.58
C ASP A 31 -18.95 8.51 -0.18
N HIS A 32 -19.82 8.64 0.83
CA HIS A 32 -19.45 8.40 2.24
C HIS A 32 -19.13 6.93 2.54
N ASP A 33 -19.60 6.01 1.71
CA ASP A 33 -19.38 4.57 1.88
C ASP A 33 -18.26 4.01 0.98
N ARG A 34 -17.51 4.88 0.28
CA ARG A 34 -16.39 4.51 -0.58
C ARG A 34 -15.43 3.54 0.10
N PHE A 35 -15.05 3.88 1.32
CA PHE A 35 -14.02 3.15 2.06
C PHE A 35 -14.42 1.68 2.29
N PHE A 36 -15.63 1.42 2.78
CA PHE A 36 -16.09 0.06 3.03
C PHE A 36 -16.30 -0.76 1.74
N LYS A 37 -16.80 -0.13 0.67
CA LYS A 37 -16.89 -0.80 -0.64
C LYS A 37 -15.51 -1.15 -1.19
N TYR A 38 -14.54 -0.23 -1.02
CA TYR A 38 -13.16 -0.45 -1.42
C TYR A 38 -12.51 -1.60 -0.63
N LEU A 39 -12.66 -1.64 0.71
CA LEU A 39 -12.22 -2.78 1.52
C LEU A 39 -12.84 -4.10 1.06
N ALA A 40 -14.15 -4.11 0.79
CA ALA A 40 -14.83 -5.31 0.30
C ALA A 40 -14.31 -5.77 -1.08
N VAL A 41 -13.93 -4.85 -1.97
CA VAL A 41 -13.30 -5.19 -3.25
C VAL A 41 -11.91 -5.78 -3.06
N LEU A 42 -11.12 -5.26 -2.12
CA LEU A 42 -9.78 -5.76 -1.84
C LEU A 42 -9.82 -7.10 -1.11
N GLN A 43 -10.76 -7.29 -0.18
CA GLN A 43 -10.93 -8.55 0.54
C GLN A 43 -11.27 -9.72 -0.40
N ASP A 44 -12.01 -9.46 -1.48
CA ASP A 44 -12.32 -10.48 -2.49
C ASP A 44 -11.08 -10.97 -3.28
N ARG A 45 -9.96 -10.22 -3.25
CA ARG A 45 -8.73 -10.53 -4.03
C ARG A 45 -7.73 -11.39 -3.27
N VAL A 46 -7.80 -11.37 -1.95
CA VAL A 46 -6.84 -12.07 -1.09
C VAL A 46 -7.29 -13.49 -0.79
N ALA A 47 -6.35 -14.41 -0.65
CA ALA A 47 -6.64 -15.82 -0.37
C ALA A 47 -6.86 -16.11 1.13
N TRP A 48 -6.71 -15.11 2.00
CA TRP A 48 -6.83 -15.22 3.45
C TRP A 48 -8.05 -14.48 4.00
N SER A 49 -8.51 -14.89 5.19
CA SER A 49 -9.78 -14.43 5.79
C SER A 49 -9.64 -13.29 6.79
N ASP A 50 -8.42 -12.96 7.21
CA ASP A 50 -8.18 -11.87 8.16
C ASP A 50 -8.72 -10.56 7.57
N PRO A 51 -9.52 -9.76 8.32
CA PRO A 51 -10.09 -8.54 7.79
C PRO A 51 -9.04 -7.50 7.41
N ILE A 52 -9.10 -6.97 6.19
CA ILE A 52 -8.36 -5.77 5.80
C ILE A 52 -8.98 -4.57 6.52
N LEU A 53 -8.15 -3.86 7.29
CA LEU A 53 -8.53 -2.65 8.00
C LEU A 53 -8.12 -1.38 7.25
N LEU A 54 -6.97 -1.38 6.59
CA LEU A 54 -6.52 -0.21 5.83
C LEU A 54 -5.52 -0.64 4.73
N PRO A 55 -5.82 -0.42 3.44
CA PRO A 55 -4.81 -0.54 2.39
C PRO A 55 -3.80 0.59 2.51
N VAL A 56 -2.52 0.25 2.52
CA VAL A 56 -1.39 1.19 2.58
C VAL A 56 -0.52 1.15 1.33
N GLY A 57 -0.81 0.23 0.41
CA GLY A 57 -0.28 0.16 -0.94
C GLY A 57 -1.14 -0.78 -1.80
N ASP A 58 -0.76 -1.00 -3.06
CA ASP A 58 -1.56 -1.79 -4.01
C ASP A 58 -1.78 -3.25 -3.56
N ARG A 59 -0.74 -3.84 -2.93
CA ARG A 59 -0.71 -5.21 -2.42
C ARG A 59 -0.28 -5.30 -0.96
N LEU A 60 -0.37 -4.20 -0.22
CA LEU A 60 0.07 -4.10 1.18
C LEU A 60 -1.05 -3.52 2.04
N PHE A 61 -1.37 -4.23 3.11
CA PHE A 61 -2.57 -3.99 3.92
C PHE A 61 -2.23 -4.00 5.40
N ILE A 62 -2.91 -3.18 6.19
CA ILE A 62 -3.05 -3.38 7.63
C ILE A 62 -4.26 -4.29 7.83
N CYS A 63 -4.04 -5.42 8.49
CA CYS A 63 -5.07 -6.44 8.71
C CYS A 63 -5.26 -6.73 10.20
N ASP A 64 -6.47 -7.18 10.55
CA ASP A 64 -6.78 -7.71 11.88
C ASP A 64 -6.50 -9.22 11.90
N SER A 65 -5.37 -9.62 12.49
CA SER A 65 -4.96 -11.02 12.55
C SER A 65 -5.06 -11.57 13.97
N ALA A 66 -4.92 -12.90 14.10
CA ALA A 66 -4.87 -13.55 15.42
C ALA A 66 -3.69 -13.09 16.30
N GLU A 67 -2.63 -12.56 15.68
CA GLU A 67 -1.44 -12.03 16.38
C GLU A 67 -1.56 -10.53 16.68
N GLY A 68 -2.73 -9.95 16.42
CA GLY A 68 -3.00 -8.53 16.48
C GLY A 68 -3.00 -7.88 15.10
N ARG A 69 -2.88 -6.55 15.06
CA ARG A 69 -2.91 -5.80 13.80
C ARG A 69 -1.53 -5.74 13.16
N VAL A 70 -1.45 -6.21 11.91
CA VAL A 70 -0.18 -6.40 11.21
C VAL A 70 -0.19 -5.77 9.83
N ALA A 71 0.98 -5.33 9.36
CA ALA A 71 1.21 -5.06 7.95
C ALA A 71 1.39 -6.40 7.21
N ARG A 72 0.66 -6.60 6.11
CA ARG A 72 0.59 -7.88 5.40
C ARG A 72 0.53 -7.70 3.89
N CYS A 73 1.32 -8.48 3.17
CA CYS A 73 1.28 -8.58 1.72
C CYS A 73 0.03 -9.31 1.24
N GLU A 74 -0.47 -9.01 0.04
CA GLU A 74 -1.54 -9.76 -0.63
C GLU A 74 -1.30 -11.28 -0.63
N CYS A 75 -0.05 -11.73 -0.78
CA CYS A 75 0.30 -13.15 -0.77
C CYS A 75 0.11 -13.84 0.59
N GLY A 76 -0.02 -13.08 1.69
CA GLY A 76 -0.19 -13.60 3.05
C GLY A 76 0.97 -13.29 4.00
N TYR A 77 2.17 -13.00 3.49
CA TYR A 77 3.33 -12.68 4.33
C TYR A 77 3.06 -11.49 5.27
N SER A 78 3.30 -11.69 6.57
CA SER A 78 3.21 -10.63 7.58
C SER A 78 4.57 -9.98 7.81
N PHE A 79 4.61 -8.64 7.72
CA PHE A 79 5.78 -7.83 8.06
C PHE A 79 5.81 -7.44 9.55
N GLY A 80 4.86 -7.89 10.38
CA GLY A 80 4.77 -7.58 11.80
C GLY A 80 3.81 -6.43 12.15
N ASP A 81 3.93 -5.91 13.38
CA ASP A 81 3.05 -4.86 13.94
C ASP A 81 2.96 -3.64 13.01
N TYR A 82 1.73 -3.20 12.71
CA TYR A 82 1.47 -2.11 11.75
C TYR A 82 2.04 -0.74 12.16
N ARG A 83 2.38 -0.54 13.43
CA ARG A 83 3.00 0.69 13.96
C ARG A 83 4.52 0.71 13.74
N ARG A 84 5.09 -0.40 13.29
CA ARG A 84 6.50 -0.50 12.93
C ARG A 84 6.63 -0.34 11.42
N ASN A 85 7.76 0.23 11.00
CA ASN A 85 8.08 0.34 9.59
C ASN A 85 8.27 -1.05 8.97
N TRP A 86 7.31 -1.48 8.15
CA TRP A 86 7.29 -2.79 7.49
C TRP A 86 8.55 -3.05 6.65
N LYS A 87 9.18 -1.98 6.12
CA LYS A 87 10.42 -2.04 5.32
C LYS A 87 11.58 -2.68 6.09
N LEU A 88 11.58 -2.60 7.42
CA LEU A 88 12.60 -3.21 8.27
C LEU A 88 12.54 -4.76 8.28
N ASN A 89 11.42 -5.33 7.82
CA ASN A 89 11.20 -6.77 7.68
C ASN A 89 11.04 -7.20 6.20
N ALA A 90 11.40 -6.32 5.26
CA ALA A 90 11.39 -6.58 3.82
C ALA A 90 12.78 -7.02 3.33
N VAL A 91 12.83 -7.63 2.13
CA VAL A 91 14.11 -7.80 1.41
C VAL A 91 14.40 -6.51 0.65
N ILE A 92 15.64 -6.04 0.69
CA ILE A 92 16.07 -4.82 0.00
C ILE A 92 17.10 -5.14 -1.09
N ASN A 93 16.90 -4.59 -2.28
CA ASN A 93 17.95 -4.47 -3.30
C ASN A 93 18.36 -3.00 -3.39
N VAL A 94 19.66 -2.72 -3.28
CA VAL A 94 20.19 -1.35 -3.38
C VAL A 94 20.98 -1.25 -4.67
N ARG A 95 20.57 -0.33 -5.55
CA ARG A 95 21.31 0.05 -6.75
C ARG A 95 22.17 1.27 -6.42
N ASP A 96 23.42 1.00 -6.07
CA ASP A 96 24.44 1.97 -5.65
C ASP A 96 25.66 1.99 -6.58
N THR A 97 25.53 1.39 -7.77
CA THR A 97 26.56 1.40 -8.82
C THR A 97 25.97 1.81 -10.16
N GLU A 98 26.79 2.40 -11.02
CA GLU A 98 26.37 2.74 -12.39
C GLU A 98 25.88 1.50 -13.16
N GLU A 99 26.53 0.35 -12.99
CA GLU A 99 26.12 -0.92 -13.61
C GLU A 99 24.69 -1.32 -13.21
N SER A 100 24.41 -1.39 -11.90
CA SER A 100 23.07 -1.74 -11.40
C SER A 100 21.99 -0.73 -11.78
N LEU A 101 22.32 0.56 -11.86
CA LEU A 101 21.40 1.62 -12.27
C LEU A 101 21.11 1.57 -13.77
N ARG A 102 22.08 1.17 -14.61
CA ARG A 102 21.91 1.04 -16.07
C ARG A 102 20.93 -0.05 -16.47
N GLU A 103 20.64 -1.01 -15.59
CA GLU A 103 19.59 -2.00 -15.82
C GLU A 103 18.20 -1.37 -15.94
N ILE A 104 17.96 -0.24 -15.26
CA ILE A 104 16.66 0.46 -15.21
C ILE A 104 16.68 1.85 -15.88
N TYR A 105 17.87 2.44 -16.04
CA TYR A 105 18.08 3.70 -16.76
C TYR A 105 18.90 3.45 -18.04
N PRO A 106 18.25 3.26 -19.20
CA PRO A 106 18.94 2.86 -20.44
C PRO A 106 19.78 3.98 -21.08
N ASN A 107 19.54 5.24 -20.69
CA ASN A 107 20.16 6.41 -21.31
C ASN A 107 21.19 7.07 -20.37
N SER A 108 21.70 8.24 -20.77
CA SER A 108 22.61 9.05 -19.96
C SER A 108 21.95 9.71 -18.74
N ASP A 109 20.62 9.63 -18.61
CA ASP A 109 19.84 10.23 -17.52
C ASP A 109 19.85 9.34 -16.26
N ILE A 110 21.04 8.86 -15.89
CA ILE A 110 21.29 8.00 -14.73
C ILE A 110 21.66 8.87 -13.52
N PRO A 111 21.14 8.59 -12.31
CA PRO A 111 21.63 9.27 -11.11
C PRO A 111 23.11 8.93 -10.84
N ASP A 112 23.89 9.88 -10.30
CA ASP A 112 25.25 9.58 -9.83
C ASP A 112 25.13 8.75 -8.53
N PRO A 113 25.63 7.50 -8.51
CA PRO A 113 25.48 6.60 -7.35
C PRO A 113 26.14 7.13 -6.07
N ARG A 114 27.06 8.10 -6.18
CA ARG A 114 27.66 8.76 -5.00
C ARG A 114 26.70 9.74 -4.32
N TRP A 115 25.63 10.14 -5.01
CA TRP A 115 24.65 11.12 -4.54
C TRP A 115 23.30 10.49 -4.24
N MET A 116 22.94 9.42 -4.94
CA MET A 116 21.63 8.80 -4.83
C MET A 116 21.70 7.29 -5.09
N GLU A 117 21.14 6.53 -4.16
CA GLU A 117 20.87 5.10 -4.27
C GLU A 117 19.38 4.91 -4.60
N ILE A 118 19.08 3.89 -5.40
CA ILE A 118 17.71 3.39 -5.58
C ILE A 118 17.55 2.13 -4.73
N ARG A 119 16.62 2.16 -3.78
CA ARG A 119 16.38 1.10 -2.80
C ARG A 119 15.03 0.47 -3.05
N GLU A 120 15.04 -0.76 -3.52
CA GLU A 120 13.85 -1.53 -3.89
C GLU A 120 13.48 -2.48 -2.75
N PHE A 121 12.27 -2.36 -2.20
CA PHE A 121 11.79 -3.14 -1.05
C PHE A 121 10.77 -4.19 -1.50
N PHE A 122 11.09 -5.46 -1.27
CA PHE A 122 10.32 -6.60 -1.73
C PHE A 122 9.69 -7.40 -0.59
N CYS A 123 8.54 -8.01 -0.89
CA CYS A 123 8.01 -9.09 -0.08
C CYS A 123 8.98 -10.30 -0.07
N PRO A 124 9.39 -10.82 1.10
CA PRO A 124 10.29 -11.97 1.20
C PRO A 124 9.74 -13.27 0.60
N GLU A 125 8.41 -13.43 0.50
CA GLU A 125 7.79 -14.66 -0.02
C GLU A 125 7.49 -14.61 -1.52
N CYS A 126 6.82 -13.55 -1.99
CA CYS A 126 6.37 -13.48 -3.38
C CYS A 126 7.21 -12.54 -4.26
N ALA A 127 8.24 -11.91 -3.70
CA ALA A 127 9.13 -10.95 -4.37
C ALA A 127 8.39 -9.75 -5.00
N HIS A 128 7.17 -9.43 -4.55
CA HIS A 128 6.48 -8.23 -5.02
C HIS A 128 7.21 -6.98 -4.54
N LEU A 129 7.51 -6.06 -5.46
CA LEU A 129 8.11 -4.77 -5.18
C LEU A 129 7.06 -3.84 -4.57
N HIS A 130 7.15 -3.59 -3.27
CA HIS A 130 6.19 -2.76 -2.54
C HIS A 130 6.56 -1.28 -2.53
N GLU A 131 7.86 -0.96 -2.52
CA GLU A 131 8.32 0.42 -2.46
C GLU A 131 9.68 0.60 -3.14
N VAL A 132 9.92 1.79 -3.68
CA VAL A 132 11.22 2.22 -4.19
C VAL A 132 11.57 3.57 -3.55
N GLU A 133 12.64 3.60 -2.76
CA GLU A 133 13.17 4.85 -2.23
C GLU A 133 14.34 5.33 -3.08
N ALA A 134 14.35 6.60 -3.46
CA ALA A 134 15.50 7.28 -4.04
C ALA A 134 16.11 8.21 -2.97
N ALA A 135 17.24 7.82 -2.39
CA ALA A 135 17.81 8.50 -1.24
C ALA A 135 19.33 8.63 -1.30
N ALA A 136 19.90 9.57 -0.56
CA ALA A 136 21.34 9.70 -0.47
C ALA A 136 21.96 8.50 0.29
N PRO A 137 23.22 8.12 -0.02
CA PRO A 137 23.92 7.09 0.73
C PRO A 137 23.91 7.32 2.24
N GLY A 138 23.57 6.27 3.00
CA GLY A 138 23.48 6.31 4.46
C GLY A 138 22.22 6.97 5.03
N TYR A 139 21.27 7.42 4.20
CA TYR A 139 20.00 7.95 4.68
C TYR A 139 19.18 6.85 5.36
N PRO A 140 18.47 7.12 6.47
CA PRO A 140 17.60 6.13 7.10
C PRO A 140 16.53 5.58 6.15
N ILE A 141 16.03 4.37 6.45
CA ILE A 141 14.83 3.82 5.80
C ILE A 141 13.63 4.64 6.29
N VAL A 142 12.83 5.18 5.37
CA VAL A 142 11.74 6.09 5.69
C VAL A 142 10.55 5.31 6.22
N HIS A 143 9.97 5.75 7.34
CA HIS A 143 8.68 5.26 7.81
C HIS A 143 7.59 6.17 7.22
N ASP A 144 7.01 5.78 6.10
CA ASP A 144 6.20 6.69 5.27
C ASP A 144 4.88 7.07 5.93
N PHE A 145 4.30 6.15 6.71
CA PHE A 145 2.95 6.31 7.20
C PHE A 145 2.70 5.57 8.52
N GLU A 146 2.28 6.34 9.53
CA GLU A 146 1.83 5.83 10.83
C GLU A 146 0.38 6.31 11.07
N PRO A 147 -0.64 5.55 10.65
CA PRO A 147 -2.04 5.98 10.74
C PRO A 147 -2.58 5.97 12.17
N ASP A 148 -3.36 6.99 12.53
CA ASP A 148 -4.35 6.88 13.61
C ASP A 148 -5.55 6.05 13.13
N LEU A 149 -5.34 4.74 13.07
CA LEU A 149 -6.33 3.77 12.60
C LEU A 149 -7.59 3.80 13.47
N GLU A 150 -7.44 3.93 14.79
CA GLU A 150 -8.56 3.96 15.73
C GLU A 150 -9.40 5.23 15.58
N GLY A 151 -8.76 6.39 15.56
CA GLY A 151 -9.44 7.66 15.34
C GLY A 151 -10.15 7.73 13.99
N PHE A 152 -9.54 7.20 12.93
CA PHE A 152 -10.18 7.13 11.62
C PHE A 152 -11.48 6.31 11.66
N TYR A 153 -11.45 5.12 12.26
CA TYR A 153 -12.63 4.27 12.36
C TYR A 153 -13.70 4.83 13.30
N ARG A 154 -13.30 5.31 14.49
CA ARG A 154 -14.23 5.84 15.51
C ARG A 154 -14.83 7.18 15.12
N ASP A 155 -13.99 8.16 14.78
CA ASP A 155 -14.41 9.57 14.71
C ASP A 155 -14.83 9.99 13.29
N TRP A 156 -14.24 9.38 12.26
CA TRP A 156 -14.50 9.76 10.85
C TRP A 156 -15.50 8.82 10.18
N LEU A 157 -15.31 7.51 10.36
CA LEU A 157 -16.17 6.50 9.75
C LEU A 157 -17.39 6.14 10.61
N GLY A 158 -17.39 6.50 11.89
CA GLY A 158 -18.45 6.18 12.84
C GLY A 158 -18.61 4.67 13.08
N LYS A 159 -17.55 3.88 12.87
CA LYS A 159 -17.52 2.43 13.07
C LYS A 159 -16.26 2.06 13.86
N PRO A 160 -16.29 2.14 15.20
CA PRO A 160 -15.14 1.79 16.02
C PRO A 160 -14.64 0.36 15.73
N LEU A 161 -13.32 0.17 15.74
CA LEU A 161 -12.74 -1.17 15.69
C LEU A 161 -12.99 -1.90 17.01
N LYS A 162 -12.92 -3.23 16.98
CA LYS A 162 -12.89 -4.02 18.20
C LYS A 162 -11.55 -3.82 18.90
N ASP A 163 -11.59 -3.78 20.23
CA ASP A 163 -10.38 -3.75 21.04
C ASP A 163 -9.54 -5.02 20.78
N LEU A 164 -8.22 -4.86 20.78
CA LEU A 164 -7.29 -5.98 20.75
C LEU A 164 -7.44 -6.73 22.09
N SER A 165 -7.92 -7.97 22.03
CA SER A 165 -8.08 -8.85 23.20
C SER A 165 -6.73 -9.34 23.74
#